data_AF-E8LKT0-F1
#
_entry.id   AF-E8LKT0-F1
#
_cell.length_a   1.000
_cell.length_b   1.000
_cell.length_c   1.000
_cell.angle_alpha   90.00
_cell.angle_beta   90.00
_cell.angle_gamma   90.00
#
_symmetry.space_group_name_H-M   'P 1'
#
loop_
_entity.id
_entity.type
_entity.pdbx_description
1 polymer ?
#
loop_
_entity_poly.entity_id
_entity_poly.type
_entity_poly.pdbx_seq_one_letter_code
_entity_poly.pdbx_strand_id
1 'polypeptide(L)' 'MLEDLLLRRNLIDAGCDNQQIDKFLKLNASGKVPAQLNLLKEQRRHLLECLHFRQRQIDCLDFLIGNLQKSN' A
#
# COMPACT_ATOMS: atom_id res chain seq x y z
N MET A 1 7.21 -3.56 -24.40
CA MET A 1 6.59 -2.34 -24.98
C MET A 1 5.09 -2.16 -24.73
N LEU A 2 4.29 -3.18 -24.38
CA LEU A 2 2.99 -2.99 -23.70
C LEU A 2 3.05 -3.49 -22.25
N GLU A 3 3.73 -4.62 -22.06
CA GLU A 3 3.94 -5.26 -20.77
C GLU A 3 4.63 -4.35 -19.74
N ASP A 4 5.63 -3.56 -20.15
CA ASP A 4 6.36 -2.65 -19.26
C ASP A 4 5.49 -1.49 -18.75
N LEU A 5 4.58 -0.99 -19.60
CA LEU A 5 3.64 0.07 -19.24
C LEU A 5 2.58 -0.46 -18.27
N LEU A 6 2.06 -1.67 -18.53
CA LEU A 6 1.10 -2.33 -17.65
C LEU A 6 1.74 -2.67 -16.29
N LEU A 7 2.98 -3.14 -16.29
CA LEU A 7 3.73 -3.40 -15.06
C LEU A 7 3.90 -2.14 -14.23
N ARG A 8 4.33 -1.03 -14.84
CA ARG A 8 4.47 0.25 -14.14
C ARG A 8 3.14 0.74 -13.59
N ARG A 9 2.06 0.61 -14.36
CA ARG A 9 0.71 0.98 -13.90
C ARG A 9 0.28 0.16 -12.69
N ASN A 10 0.48 -1.15 -12.73
CA ASN A 10 0.14 -2.02 -11.61
C ASN A 10 0.89 -1.65 -10.32
N LEU A 11 2.16 -1.24 -10.43
CA LEU A 11 2.94 -0.78 -9.28
C LEU A 11 2.38 0.54 -8.72
N ILE A 12 2.00 1.48 -9.59
CA ILE A 12 1.37 2.74 -9.18
C ILE A 12 0.03 2.47 -8.48
N ASP A 13 -0.82 1.62 -9.05
CA ASP A 13 -2.13 1.29 -8.49
C ASP A 13 -2.00 0.49 -7.17
N ALA A 14 -0.89 -0.24 -6.97
CA ALA A 14 -0.52 -0.86 -5.70
C ALA A 14 0.04 0.12 -4.66
N GLY A 15 0.09 1.41 -4.98
CA GLY A 15 0.59 2.47 -4.10
C GLY A 15 2.11 2.50 -3.96
N CYS A 16 2.85 1.88 -4.89
CA CYS A 16 4.30 2.00 -4.90
C CYS A 16 4.71 3.42 -5.33
N ASP A 17 5.63 4.03 -4.59
CA ASP A 17 6.24 5.30 -4.96
C ASP A 17 7.25 5.16 -6.11
N ASN A 18 7.70 6.30 -6.65
CA ASN A 18 8.65 6.32 -7.77
C ASN A 18 9.98 5.60 -7.44
N GLN A 19 10.47 5.67 -6.20
CA GLN A 19 11.72 5.01 -5.81
C GLN A 19 11.55 3.49 -5.75
N GLN A 20 10.42 3.01 -5.22
CA GLN A 20 10.05 1.60 -5.19
C GLN A 20 9.85 1.06 -6.61
N ILE A 21 9.20 1.82 -7.49
CA ILE A 21 9.02 1.46 -8.92
C ILE A 21 10.39 1.34 -9.61
N ASP A 22 11.26 2.33 -9.49
CA ASP A 22 12.58 2.31 -10.12
C ASP A 22 13.42 1.13 -9.61
N LYS A 23 13.37 0.84 -8.31
CA LYS A 23 14.03 -0.32 -7.71
C LYS A 23 13.45 -1.61 -8.27
N PHE A 24 12.13 -1.73 -8.38
CA PHE A 24 11.47 -2.91 -8.94
C PHE A 24 11.89 -3.15 -10.39
N LEU A 25 11.92 -2.11 -11.23
CA LEU A 25 12.29 -2.22 -12.63
C LEU A 25 13.76 -2.62 -12.82
N LYS A 26 14.67 -2.09 -11.99
CA LYS A 26 16.08 -2.55 -11.97
C LYS A 26 16.20 -4.03 -11.60
N LEU A 27 15.44 -4.48 -10.62
CA LEU A 27 15.41 -5.90 -10.24
C LEU A 27 14.85 -6.77 -11.36
N ASN A 28 13.81 -6.30 -12.06
CA ASN A 28 13.19 -6.95 -13.21
C ASN A 28 14.22 -7.19 -14.34
N ALA A 29 14.95 -6.15 -14.72
CA ALA A 29 16.00 -6.25 -15.75
C ALA A 29 17.12 -7.23 -15.38
N SER A 30 17.36 -7.43 -14.08
CA SER A 30 18.37 -8.37 -13.56
C SER A 30 17.83 -9.77 -13.24
N GLY A 31 16.55 -10.05 -13.53
CA GLY A 31 15.92 -11.36 -13.26
C GLY A 31 15.79 -11.72 -11.77
N LYS A 32 15.88 -10.74 -10.86
CA LYS A 32 15.90 -10.96 -9.40
C LYS A 32 14.51 -11.06 -8.80
N VAL A 33 13.76 -12.09 -9.21
CA VAL A 33 12.37 -12.35 -8.79
C VAL A 33 12.19 -12.38 -7.26
N PRO A 34 13.05 -13.03 -6.46
CA PRO A 34 12.87 -13.03 -5.00
C PRO A 34 12.92 -11.63 -4.38
N ALA A 35 13.78 -10.75 -4.90
CA ALA A 35 13.90 -9.38 -4.42
C ALA A 35 12.69 -8.52 -4.84
N GLN A 36 12.13 -8.76 -6.03
CA GLN A 36 10.88 -8.14 -6.47
C GLN A 36 9.72 -8.52 -5.55
N LEU A 37 9.57 -9.81 -5.25
CA LEU A 37 8.52 -10.31 -4.35
C LEU A 37 8.66 -9.73 -2.94
N ASN A 38 9.89 -9.63 -2.42
CA ASN A 38 10.12 -9.01 -1.12
C ASN A 38 9.69 -7.54 -1.11
N LEU A 39 10.02 -6.76 -2.15
CA LEU A 39 9.58 -5.37 -2.27
C LEU A 39 8.04 -5.25 -2.23
N LEU A 40 7.32 -6.11 -2.97
CA LEU A 40 5.86 -6.11 -2.97
C LEU A 40 5.26 -6.54 -1.61
N LYS A 41 5.89 -7.51 -0.92
CA LYS A 41 5.45 -7.92 0.43
C LYS A 41 5.59 -6.80 1.45
N GLU A 42 6.69 -6.05 1.38
CA GLU A 42 6.92 -4.87 2.21
C GLU A 42 5.85 -3.79 1.95
N GLN A 43 5.55 -3.52 0.68
CA GLN A 43 4.47 -2.60 0.31
C GLN A 43 3.10 -3.06 0.85
N ARG A 44 2.78 -4.34 0.71
CA ARG A 44 1.55 -4.91 1.28
C ARG A 44 1.49 -4.73 2.80
N ARG A 45 2.60 -4.94 3.51
CA ARG A 45 2.67 -4.74 4.97
C ARG A 45 2.39 -3.28 5.33
N HIS A 46 3.01 -2.34 4.63
CA HIS A 46 2.78 -0.92 4.83
C HIS A 46 1.31 -0.52 4.64
N LEU A 47 0.66 -1.01 3.56
CA LEU A 47 -0.76 -0.74 3.32
C LEU A 47 -1.65 -1.29 4.45
N LEU A 48 -1.34 -2.47 4.98
CA LEU A 48 -2.06 -3.04 6.12
C LEU A 48 -1.87 -2.18 7.39
N GLU A 49 -0.65 -1.71 7.65
CA GLU A 49 -0.37 -0.82 8.77
C GLU A 49 -1.16 0.50 8.66
N CYS A 50 -1.20 1.09 7.47
CA CYS A 50 -2.01 2.28 7.19
C CYS A 50 -3.50 2.02 7.37
N LEU A 51 -4.02 0.88 6.89
CA LEU A 51 -5.40 0.48 7.07
C LEU A 51 -5.75 0.37 8.55
N HIS A 52 -4.94 -0.35 9.33
CA HIS A 52 -5.14 -0.50 10.76
C HIS A 52 -5.04 0.84 11.51
N PHE A 53 -4.18 1.75 11.06
CA PHE A 53 -4.11 3.10 11.62
C PHE A 53 -5.41 3.88 11.36
N ARG A 54 -5.89 3.89 10.11
CA ARG A 54 -7.16 4.55 9.76
C ARG A 54 -8.34 3.96 10.49
N GLN A 55 -8.40 2.63 10.63
CA GLN A 55 -9.45 1.95 11.39
C GLN A 55 -9.50 2.45 12.83
N ARG A 56 -8.36 2.54 13.52
CA ARG A 56 -8.32 3.08 14.90
C ARG A 56 -8.84 4.51 14.98
N GLN A 57 -8.56 5.35 13.99
CA GLN A 57 -9.10 6.72 13.96
C GLN A 57 -10.63 6.71 13.83
N ILE A 58 -11.18 5.83 12.99
CA ILE A 58 -12.63 5.66 12.81
C ILE A 58 -13.26 5.16 14.11
N ASP A 59 -12.69 4.12 14.74
CA ASP A 59 -13.20 3.56 15.99
C ASP A 59 -13.30 4.64 17.10
N CYS A 60 -12.31 5.53 17.19
CA CYS A 60 -12.35 6.67 18.12
C CYS A 60 -13.47 7.67 17.77
N LEU A 61 -13.66 7.98 16.48
CA LEU A 61 -14.72 8.87 16.04
C LEU A 61 -16.11 8.28 16.32
N ASP A 62 -16.31 7.00 16.04
CA ASP A 62 -17.57 6.29 16.29
C ASP A 62 -17.90 6.26 17.78
N PHE A 63 -16.91 6.04 18.64
CA PHE A 63 -17.07 6.15 20.09
C PHE A 63 -17.54 7.55 20.51
N LEU A 64 -16.91 8.61 20.00
CA LEU A 64 -17.30 10.00 20.32
C LEU A 64 -18.72 10.30 19.86
N ILE A 65 -19.08 9.92 18.63
CA ILE A 65 -20.42 10.11 18.08
C ILE A 65 -21.46 9.35 18.93
N GLY A 66 -21.19 8.09 19.26
CA GLY A 66 -22.10 7.27 20.06
C GLY A 66 -22.34 7.81 21.46
N ASN A 67 -21.35 8.44 22.09
CA ASN A 67 -21.52 9.10 23.40
C ASN A 67 -22.40 10.36 23.30
N LEU A 68 -22.21 11.15 22.25
CA LEU A 68 -23.02 12.36 22.02
C LEU A 68 -24.49 11.99 21.73
N GLN A 69 -24.73 10.93 20.96
CA GLN A 69 -26.08 10.47 20.62
C GLN A 69 -26.86 9.92 21.82
N LYS A 70 -26.18 9.41 22.86
CA LYS A 70 -26.80 8.89 24.09
C LYS A 70 -27.09 9.96 25.15
N SER A 71 -26.51 11.15 24.98
CA SER A 71 -26.64 12.27 25.92
C SER A 71 -27.75 13.26 25.53
N ASN A 72 -28.48 12.95 24.45
CA ASN A 72 -29.74 13.56 24.02
C ASN A 72 -30.86 12.54 24.13
#